data_AF-A0A2D9LAA6-F1
#
_entry.id   AF-A0A2D9LAA6-F1
#
_cell.length_a   1.000
_cell.length_b   1.000
_cell.length_c   1.000
_cell.angle_alpha   90.00
_cell.angle_beta   90.00
_cell.angle_gamma   90.00
#
_symmetry.space_group_name_H-M   'P 1'
#
loop_
_entity.id
_entity.type
_entity.pdbx_description
1 polymer ?
#
loop_
_entity_poly.entity_id
_entity_poly.type
_entity_poly.pdbx_seq_one_letter_code
_entity_poly.pdbx_strand_id
1 'polypeptide(L)'
;MIQKILAMGVMAIALLGSGCSAWSKADDTLWMVRIAAPQHYEVWVTDMFLEKSGERSWRQPIGTVGCCWKGARGPTGPGGRADPFPELILVKWFSYAEQKYYTKIIQVPEDLLDRMREPATYVTQVDVRSGPRNLLTIGLAPGGTVVVWISNQIGNEIEVMRMQATELPGDPSRFTERTKGYLERNGDYLREHGIPTEGW
;
A
#
# COMPACT_ATOMS: atom_id res chain seq x y z
N MET A 1 7.23 -75.29 -44.89
CA MET A 1 7.13 -75.90 -43.54
C MET A 1 8.36 -75.52 -42.73
N ILE A 2 8.17 -75.23 -41.44
CA ILE A 2 9.18 -74.93 -40.38
C ILE A 2 9.72 -73.48 -40.45
N GLN A 3 9.29 -72.47 -39.69
CA GLN A 3 9.07 -72.24 -38.23
C GLN A 3 10.32 -71.74 -37.49
N LYS A 4 10.20 -70.51 -36.93
CA LYS A 4 10.70 -69.95 -35.63
C LYS A 4 10.89 -68.43 -35.78
N ILE A 5 10.01 -67.57 -35.23
CA ILE A 5 9.82 -67.13 -33.83
C ILE A 5 10.80 -66.01 -33.39
N LEU A 6 10.18 -64.91 -32.93
CA LEU A 6 10.64 -63.78 -32.10
C LEU A 6 11.65 -62.78 -32.69
N ALA A 7 11.12 -61.66 -33.22
CA ALA A 7 11.78 -60.37 -33.14
C ALA A 7 11.02 -59.51 -32.13
N MET A 8 11.46 -59.56 -30.88
CA MET A 8 11.00 -58.72 -29.78
C MET A 8 11.82 -57.43 -29.85
N GLY A 9 11.33 -56.44 -30.60
CA GLY A 9 11.91 -55.11 -30.71
C GLY A 9 10.93 -54.08 -30.18
N VAL A 10 11.14 -53.67 -28.93
CA VAL A 10 10.36 -52.67 -28.20
C VAL A 10 10.35 -51.35 -28.96
N MET A 11 9.22 -51.01 -29.60
CA MET A 11 8.98 -49.67 -30.13
C MET A 11 8.61 -48.77 -28.95
N ALA A 12 9.60 -48.05 -28.43
CA ALA A 12 9.45 -47.13 -27.31
C ALA A 12 8.49 -46.00 -27.70
N ILE A 13 7.41 -45.88 -26.93
CA ILE A 13 6.48 -44.76 -26.93
C ILE A 13 7.23 -43.52 -26.47
N ALA A 14 7.59 -42.64 -27.41
CA ALA A 14 8.10 -41.31 -27.11
C ALA A 14 6.94 -40.34 -26.85
N LEU A 15 6.20 -40.55 -25.76
CA LEU A 15 5.41 -39.49 -25.12
C LEU A 15 6.38 -38.69 -24.23
N LEU A 16 7.22 -37.87 -24.86
CA LEU A 16 7.90 -36.79 -24.15
C LEU A 16 6.82 -35.76 -23.81
N GLY A 17 6.28 -35.90 -22.60
CA GLY A 17 5.41 -34.91 -22.01
C GLY A 17 6.16 -33.58 -21.94
N SER A 18 5.77 -32.65 -22.81
CA SER A 18 6.01 -31.22 -22.62
C SER A 18 5.10 -30.70 -21.51
N GLY A 19 5.18 -31.33 -20.33
CA GLY A 19 4.68 -30.77 -19.09
C GLY A 19 5.70 -29.76 -18.60
N CYS A 20 5.79 -28.61 -19.26
CA CYS A 20 6.20 -27.41 -18.54
C CYS A 20 5.08 -27.12 -17.55
N SER A 21 5.12 -27.77 -16.39
CA SER A 21 4.57 -27.16 -15.19
C SER A 21 5.43 -25.91 -14.97
N ALA A 22 4.99 -24.79 -15.56
CA ALA A 22 5.31 -23.49 -15.04
C ALA A 22 4.72 -23.48 -13.62
N TRP A 23 5.50 -24.03 -12.69
CA TRP A 23 5.29 -23.89 -11.28
C TRP A 23 5.57 -22.42 -11.01
N SER A 24 4.57 -21.57 -11.26
CA SER A 24 4.57 -20.21 -10.75
C SER A 24 4.70 -20.37 -9.25
N LYS A 25 5.92 -20.15 -8.73
CA LYS A 25 6.17 -20.08 -7.30
C LYS A 25 5.10 -19.13 -6.77
N ALA A 26 4.22 -19.61 -5.89
CA ALA A 26 3.32 -18.73 -5.18
C ALA A 26 4.19 -17.64 -4.57
N ASP A 27 3.84 -16.40 -4.87
CA ASP A 27 4.59 -15.24 -4.41
C ASP A 27 4.50 -15.18 -2.89
N ASP A 28 5.58 -15.52 -2.20
CA ASP A 28 5.69 -15.50 -0.74
C ASP A 28 5.95 -14.07 -0.22
N THR A 29 5.96 -13.08 -1.12
CA THR A 29 6.12 -11.68 -0.76
C THR A 29 4.96 -11.21 0.10
N LEU A 30 5.32 -10.69 1.28
CA LEU A 30 4.37 -10.00 2.14
C LEU A 30 4.09 -8.60 1.61
N TRP A 31 3.05 -8.48 0.79
CA TRP A 31 2.52 -7.20 0.32
C TRP A 31 1.82 -6.44 1.45
N MET A 32 2.14 -5.17 1.59
CA MET A 32 1.60 -4.31 2.65
C MET A 32 1.02 -3.04 2.06
N VAL A 33 -0.10 -2.58 2.63
CA VAL A 33 -0.59 -1.22 2.44
C VAL A 33 -0.46 -0.44 3.74
N ARG A 34 -0.04 0.83 3.67
CA ARG A 34 0.11 1.73 4.84
C ARG A 34 -0.44 3.12 4.54
N ILE A 35 -0.77 3.84 5.60
CA ILE A 35 -1.15 5.25 5.53
C ILE A 35 -0.05 6.11 6.16
N ALA A 36 0.31 7.20 5.51
CA ALA A 36 1.21 8.23 6.02
C ALA A 36 0.50 9.59 6.08
N ALA A 37 0.97 10.47 6.95
CA ALA A 37 0.50 11.86 7.02
C ALA A 37 1.67 12.79 7.34
N PRO A 38 1.63 14.07 6.93
CA PRO A 38 2.63 15.06 7.31
C PRO A 38 2.77 15.22 8.83
N GLN A 39 3.95 15.69 9.24
CA GLN A 39 4.12 16.17 10.60
C GLN A 39 3.22 17.40 10.82
N HIS A 40 2.67 17.54 12.02
CA HIS A 40 1.72 18.60 12.38
C HIS A 40 0.37 18.56 11.64
N TYR A 41 0.12 17.56 10.79
CA TYR A 41 -1.17 17.29 10.17
C TYR A 41 -1.64 15.88 10.52
N GLU A 42 -2.07 15.71 11.78
CA GLU A 42 -2.60 14.43 12.25
C GLU A 42 -4.03 14.24 11.71
N VAL A 43 -4.33 13.02 11.27
CA VAL A 43 -5.65 12.63 10.77
C VAL A 43 -6.16 11.39 11.52
N TRP A 44 -7.46 11.20 11.53
CA TRP A 44 -8.09 9.94 11.94
C TRP A 44 -8.71 9.25 10.73
N VAL A 45 -8.13 8.14 10.29
CA VAL A 45 -8.72 7.30 9.25
C VAL A 45 -9.88 6.52 9.85
N THR A 46 -11.11 6.89 9.48
CA THR A 46 -12.33 6.26 9.99
C THR A 46 -12.56 4.91 9.34
N ASP A 47 -12.32 4.85 8.04
CA ASP A 47 -12.62 3.69 7.21
C ASP A 47 -11.55 3.54 6.14
N MET A 48 -11.00 2.33 6.05
CA MET A 48 -10.20 1.90 4.93
C MET A 48 -10.70 0.52 4.51
N PHE A 49 -11.05 0.38 3.25
CA PHE A 49 -11.49 -0.88 2.65
C PHE A 49 -10.62 -1.21 1.45
N LEU A 50 -10.22 -2.47 1.35
CA LEU A 50 -9.49 -3.02 0.24
C LEU A 50 -10.39 -4.02 -0.48
N GLU A 51 -10.35 -4.00 -1.80
CA GLU A 51 -11.15 -4.87 -2.66
C GLU A 51 -10.26 -5.52 -3.71
N LYS A 52 -10.36 -6.84 -3.83
CA LYS A 52 -9.97 -7.61 -5.01
C LYS A 52 -11.23 -8.18 -5.63
N SER A 53 -11.58 -7.72 -6.83
CA SER A 53 -12.88 -8.02 -7.43
C SER A 53 -13.09 -9.52 -7.61
N GLY A 54 -14.24 -10.02 -7.14
CA GLY A 54 -14.57 -11.45 -7.23
C GLY A 54 -13.82 -12.36 -6.25
N GLU A 55 -12.94 -11.81 -5.40
CA GLU A 55 -12.16 -12.59 -4.44
C GLU A 55 -12.42 -12.15 -2.99
N ARG A 56 -12.16 -10.88 -2.65
CA ARG A 56 -12.25 -10.43 -1.26
C ARG A 56 -12.44 -8.92 -1.14
N SER A 57 -13.37 -8.53 -0.26
CA SER A 57 -13.47 -7.21 0.34
C SER A 57 -13.13 -7.28 1.83
N TRP A 58 -12.30 -6.37 2.35
CA TRP A 58 -12.04 -6.33 3.78
C TRP A 58 -11.72 -4.93 4.29
N ARG A 59 -12.05 -4.71 5.56
CA ARG A 59 -11.72 -3.50 6.29
C ARG A 59 -10.30 -3.60 6.84
N GLN A 60 -9.50 -2.56 6.63
CA GLN A 60 -8.22 -2.36 7.30
C GLN A 60 -8.39 -1.30 8.41
N PRO A 61 -8.34 -1.67 9.69
CA PRO A 61 -8.38 -0.69 10.77
C PRO A 61 -7.08 0.12 10.79
N ILE A 62 -7.21 1.45 10.80
CA ILE A 62 -6.06 2.38 10.79
C ILE A 62 -6.07 3.29 12.02
N GLY A 63 -7.10 4.15 12.18
CA GLY A 63 -7.18 5.09 13.30
C GLY A 63 -6.28 6.31 13.13
N THR A 64 -5.57 6.71 14.20
CA THR A 64 -4.70 7.90 14.17
C THR A 64 -3.50 7.71 13.27
N VAL A 65 -3.26 8.66 12.37
CA VAL A 65 -2.05 8.77 11.56
C VAL A 65 -1.49 10.17 11.75
N GLY A 66 -0.26 10.25 12.22
CA GLY A 66 0.46 11.51 12.35
C GLY A 66 1.94 11.24 12.22
N CYS A 67 2.58 11.88 11.24
CA CYS A 67 3.96 11.65 10.84
C CYS A 67 4.31 10.17 10.48
N CYS A 68 5.10 9.91 9.45
CA CYS A 68 5.86 10.87 8.67
C CYS A 68 5.64 10.67 7.18
N TRP A 69 5.36 11.78 6.49
CA TRP A 69 5.24 11.86 5.03
C TRP A 69 6.59 11.76 4.32
N LYS A 70 7.64 12.38 4.88
CA LYS A 70 8.98 12.46 4.29
C LYS A 70 10.08 12.50 5.36
N GLY A 71 11.33 12.40 4.91
CA GLY A 71 12.53 12.46 5.74
C GLY A 71 12.93 11.10 6.30
N ALA A 72 13.86 11.07 7.24
CA ALA A 72 14.45 9.82 7.77
C ALA A 72 13.44 8.86 8.43
N ARG A 73 12.19 9.30 8.66
CA ARG A 73 11.11 8.53 9.28
C ARG A 73 9.93 8.26 8.33
N GLY A 74 9.96 8.67 7.05
CA GLY A 74 8.81 8.53 6.17
C GLY A 74 9.13 8.53 4.66
N PRO A 75 8.19 8.12 3.79
CA PRO A 75 6.76 7.90 4.08
C PRO A 75 6.50 6.59 4.85
N THR A 76 5.81 6.67 5.99
CA THR A 76 5.42 5.48 6.76
C THR A 76 4.25 5.76 7.72
N GLY A 77 3.64 4.69 8.22
CA GLY A 77 2.62 4.73 9.26
C GLY A 77 1.86 3.41 9.40
N PRO A 78 0.70 3.40 10.08
CA PRO A 78 -0.11 2.20 10.30
C PRO A 78 -0.64 1.62 9.00
N GLY A 79 -0.90 0.31 9.01
CA GLY A 79 -1.32 -0.42 7.83
C GLY A 79 -1.45 -1.92 8.10
N GLY A 80 -1.51 -2.70 7.03
CA GLY A 80 -1.70 -4.13 7.13
C GLY A 80 -1.38 -4.87 5.83
N ARG A 81 -1.60 -6.18 5.87
CA ARG A 81 -1.38 -7.07 4.72
C ARG A 81 -2.35 -6.71 3.60
N ALA A 82 -1.84 -6.68 2.37
CA ALA A 82 -2.59 -6.47 1.15
C ALA A 82 -2.59 -7.77 0.34
N ASP A 83 -3.13 -8.83 0.93
CA ASP A 83 -3.20 -10.18 0.33
C ASP A 83 -4.66 -10.71 0.44
N PRO A 84 -5.38 -10.87 -0.68
CA PRO A 84 -4.94 -10.62 -2.07
C PRO A 84 -4.57 -9.15 -2.32
N PHE A 85 -3.77 -8.88 -3.35
CA PHE A 85 -3.41 -7.50 -3.69
C PHE A 85 -4.63 -6.75 -4.25
N PRO A 86 -5.01 -5.58 -3.69
CA PRO A 86 -6.26 -4.92 -4.04
C PRO A 86 -6.22 -4.27 -5.42
N GLU A 87 -7.39 -4.22 -6.05
CA GLU A 87 -7.68 -3.42 -7.26
C GLU A 87 -8.36 -2.08 -6.91
N LEU A 88 -9.09 -2.03 -5.79
CA LEU A 88 -9.69 -0.80 -5.28
C LEU A 88 -9.35 -0.60 -3.81
N ILE A 89 -9.09 0.65 -3.45
CA ILE A 89 -8.90 1.07 -2.06
C ILE A 89 -9.79 2.27 -1.78
N LEU A 90 -10.73 2.13 -0.85
CA LEU A 90 -11.47 3.27 -0.29
C LEU A 90 -10.76 3.71 0.99
N VAL A 91 -10.51 5.01 1.13
CA VAL A 91 -10.05 5.63 2.37
C VAL A 91 -10.93 6.82 2.73
N LYS A 92 -11.37 6.88 3.98
CA LYS A 92 -12.08 8.01 4.60
C LYS A 92 -11.34 8.45 5.84
N TRP A 93 -11.17 9.75 6.01
CA TRP A 93 -10.50 10.29 7.18
C TRP A 93 -11.07 11.62 7.62
N PHE A 94 -10.83 11.95 8.89
CA PHE A 94 -11.07 13.24 9.49
C PHE A 94 -9.74 13.96 9.71
N SER A 95 -9.64 15.21 9.25
CA SER A 95 -8.49 16.09 9.48
C SER A 95 -8.72 16.90 10.76
N TYR A 96 -7.85 16.73 11.77
CA TYR A 96 -7.96 17.55 12.98
C TYR A 96 -7.60 19.01 12.73
N ALA A 97 -6.69 19.28 11.80
CA ALA A 97 -6.29 20.65 11.47
C ALA A 97 -7.43 21.41 10.79
N GLU A 98 -8.13 20.75 9.85
CA GLU A 98 -9.15 21.39 9.02
C GLU A 98 -10.57 21.21 9.57
N GLN A 99 -10.77 20.32 10.56
CA GLN A 99 -12.07 19.91 11.08
C GLN A 99 -13.01 19.39 9.97
N LYS A 100 -12.45 18.68 8.99
CA LYS A 100 -13.12 18.21 7.78
C LYS A 100 -12.99 16.71 7.59
N TYR A 101 -14.00 16.13 6.94
CA TYR A 101 -13.95 14.75 6.45
C TYR A 101 -13.56 14.72 4.97
N TYR A 102 -12.78 13.73 4.60
CA TYR A 102 -12.40 13.47 3.21
C TYR A 102 -12.60 12.00 2.86
N THR A 103 -12.81 11.74 1.57
CA THR A 103 -12.87 10.39 1.02
C THR A 103 -12.14 10.30 -0.31
N LYS A 104 -11.51 9.16 -0.56
CA LYS A 104 -10.98 8.81 -1.87
C LYS A 104 -11.20 7.33 -2.16
N ILE A 105 -11.65 7.05 -3.39
CA ILE A 105 -11.52 5.73 -4.02
C ILE A 105 -10.28 5.80 -4.90
N ILE A 106 -9.37 4.86 -4.69
CA ILE A 106 -8.13 4.69 -5.43
C ILE A 106 -8.32 3.44 -6.28
N GLN A 107 -8.28 3.61 -7.60
CA GLN A 107 -8.14 2.49 -8.54
C GLN A 107 -6.66 2.16 -8.63
N VAL A 108 -6.29 0.97 -8.18
CA VAL A 108 -4.91 0.50 -8.24
C VAL A 108 -4.58 0.19 -9.70
N PRO A 109 -3.50 0.78 -10.28
CA PRO A 109 -3.10 0.47 -11.65
C PRO A 109 -2.88 -1.04 -11.83
N GLU A 110 -3.35 -1.60 -12.95
CA GLU A 110 -3.26 -3.04 -13.24
C GLU A 110 -1.80 -3.54 -13.23
N ASP A 111 -0.86 -2.70 -13.65
CA ASP A 111 0.58 -2.97 -13.70
C ASP A 111 1.31 -2.71 -12.37
N LEU A 112 0.62 -2.19 -11.34
CA LEU A 112 1.29 -1.75 -10.13
C LEU A 112 1.98 -2.89 -9.40
N LEU A 113 1.34 -4.07 -9.35
CA LEU A 113 1.93 -5.22 -8.69
C LEU A 113 3.21 -5.68 -9.40
N ASP A 114 3.25 -5.62 -10.73
CA ASP A 114 4.45 -5.96 -11.51
C ASP A 114 5.57 -4.95 -11.27
N ARG A 115 5.25 -3.65 -11.23
CA ARG A 115 6.20 -2.60 -10.82
C ARG A 115 6.69 -2.78 -9.38
N MET A 116 5.84 -3.27 -8.49
CA MET A 116 6.22 -3.58 -7.10
C MET A 116 7.12 -4.82 -7.00
N ARG A 117 7.06 -5.74 -7.97
CA ARG A 117 7.99 -6.88 -8.05
C ARG A 117 9.39 -6.46 -8.49
N GLU A 118 9.54 -5.32 -9.15
CA GLU A 118 10.87 -4.80 -9.49
C GLU A 118 11.69 -4.58 -8.22
N PRO A 119 12.91 -5.15 -8.16
CA PRO A 119 13.72 -5.07 -6.98
C PRO A 119 14.21 -3.64 -6.71
N ALA A 120 14.29 -3.29 -5.43
CA ALA A 120 14.99 -2.11 -4.94
C ALA A 120 16.02 -2.52 -3.89
N THR A 121 17.14 -1.80 -3.86
CA THR A 121 18.17 -1.98 -2.86
C THR A 121 17.73 -1.40 -1.52
N TYR A 122 17.97 -2.14 -0.43
CA TYR A 122 17.73 -1.69 0.94
C TYR A 122 18.89 -2.09 1.86
N VAL A 123 19.12 -1.28 2.88
CA VAL A 123 20.22 -1.46 3.84
C VAL A 123 19.70 -2.17 5.09
N THR A 124 20.42 -3.18 5.56
CA THR A 124 20.19 -3.84 6.85
C THR A 124 21.29 -3.45 7.85
N GLN A 125 21.23 -3.95 9.08
CA GLN A 125 22.31 -3.72 10.05
C GLN A 125 23.64 -4.39 9.65
N VAL A 126 23.62 -5.34 8.70
CA VAL A 126 24.77 -6.20 8.37
C VAL A 126 25.24 -5.99 6.93
N ASP A 127 24.33 -5.77 6.01
CA ASP A 127 24.60 -5.79 4.57
C ASP A 127 23.61 -4.91 3.78
N VAL A 128 23.87 -4.83 2.48
CA VAL A 128 22.95 -4.25 1.50
C VAL A 128 22.28 -5.41 0.76
N ARG A 129 20.95 -5.38 0.68
CA ARG A 129 20.14 -6.41 0.03
C ARG A 129 19.30 -5.83 -1.09
N SER A 130 18.70 -6.72 -1.88
CA SER A 130 17.79 -6.38 -2.96
C SER A 130 16.54 -7.24 -2.84
N GLY A 131 15.36 -6.65 -3.07
CA GLY A 131 14.08 -7.34 -2.96
C GLY A 131 12.93 -6.49 -3.49
N PRO A 132 11.73 -7.07 -3.62
CA PRO A 132 10.57 -6.38 -4.19
C PRO A 132 10.20 -5.14 -3.36
N ARG A 133 9.60 -4.14 -4.01
CA ARG A 133 8.97 -2.96 -3.39
C ARG A 133 7.65 -3.36 -2.74
N ASN A 134 7.72 -4.07 -1.63
CA ASN A 134 6.58 -4.72 -1.00
C ASN A 134 5.65 -3.79 -0.19
N LEU A 135 5.91 -2.49 -0.17
CA LEU A 135 5.11 -1.49 0.54
C LEU A 135 4.39 -0.56 -0.45
N LEU A 136 3.06 -0.53 -0.37
CA LEU A 136 2.20 0.50 -0.95
C LEU A 136 1.84 1.51 0.15
N THR A 137 2.34 2.74 0.08
CA THR A 137 2.05 3.78 1.08
C THR A 137 1.14 4.85 0.49
N ILE A 138 0.03 5.14 1.18
CA ILE A 138 -0.93 6.19 0.81
C ILE A 138 -0.74 7.35 1.78
N GLY A 139 -0.24 8.47 1.28
CA GLY A 139 -0.14 9.73 2.00
C GLY A 139 -1.46 10.48 2.00
N LEU A 140 -1.88 10.97 3.16
CA LEU A 140 -3.01 11.88 3.34
C LEU A 140 -2.48 13.24 3.81
N ALA A 141 -2.63 14.28 2.99
CA ALA A 141 -2.12 15.62 3.23
C ALA A 141 -3.26 16.67 3.33
N PRO A 142 -2.95 17.90 3.78
CA PRO A 142 -3.89 19.01 3.85
C PRO A 142 -4.67 19.25 2.57
N GLY A 143 -5.89 19.77 2.72
CA GLY A 143 -6.76 20.09 1.61
C GLY A 143 -7.33 18.88 0.88
N GLY A 144 -7.03 17.65 1.32
CA GLY A 144 -7.49 16.42 0.67
C GLY A 144 -6.50 15.84 -0.36
N THR A 145 -5.24 16.29 -0.37
CA THR A 145 -4.22 15.71 -1.26
C THR A 145 -3.91 14.27 -0.87
N VAL A 146 -3.90 13.37 -1.86
CA VAL A 146 -3.56 11.96 -1.71
C VAL A 146 -2.41 11.63 -2.64
N VAL A 147 -1.35 11.03 -2.11
CA VAL A 147 -0.20 10.56 -2.89
C VAL A 147 0.07 9.11 -2.57
N VAL A 148 0.45 8.32 -3.56
CA VAL A 148 0.75 6.91 -3.36
C VAL A 148 2.19 6.64 -3.79
N TRP A 149 2.93 5.90 -2.96
CA TRP A 149 4.27 5.45 -3.27
C TRP A 149 4.39 3.93 -3.18
N ILE A 150 5.30 3.39 -3.96
CA ILE A 150 5.82 2.02 -3.79
C ILE A 150 7.26 2.08 -3.27
N SER A 151 7.63 1.21 -2.32
CA SER A 151 8.98 1.15 -1.76
C SER A 151 9.23 -0.21 -1.10
N ASN A 152 10.48 -0.49 -0.72
CA ASN A 152 10.78 -1.49 0.31
C ASN A 152 11.53 -0.92 1.51
N GLN A 153 12.02 0.32 1.42
CA GLN A 153 12.66 1.04 2.51
C GLN A 153 12.42 2.54 2.34
N ILE A 154 12.36 3.28 3.45
CA ILE A 154 12.34 4.75 3.43
C ILE A 154 13.57 5.25 2.66
N GLY A 155 13.34 6.11 1.66
CA GLY A 155 14.39 6.67 0.79
C GLY A 155 14.53 6.01 -0.58
N ASN A 156 13.72 5.00 -0.91
CA ASN A 156 13.61 4.45 -2.28
C ASN A 156 12.17 4.34 -2.80
N GLU A 157 11.31 5.18 -2.24
CA GLU A 157 9.96 5.47 -2.70
C GLU A 157 9.91 5.95 -4.15
N ILE A 158 8.98 5.37 -4.90
CA ILE A 158 8.58 5.87 -6.21
C ILE A 158 7.14 6.33 -6.10
N GLU A 159 6.90 7.63 -6.37
CA GLU A 159 5.54 8.16 -6.48
C GLU A 159 4.86 7.51 -7.69
N VAL A 160 3.69 6.90 -7.49
CA VAL A 160 2.96 6.19 -8.55
C VAL A 160 1.71 6.92 -8.98
N MET A 161 1.10 7.71 -8.10
CA MET A 161 -0.04 8.55 -8.41
C MET A 161 -0.27 9.63 -7.36
N ARG A 162 -0.87 10.73 -7.80
CA ARG A 162 -1.26 11.87 -6.99
C ARG A 162 -2.67 12.29 -7.37
N MET A 163 -3.50 12.54 -6.37
CA MET A 163 -4.94 12.72 -6.54
C MET A 163 -5.48 13.72 -5.53
N GLN A 164 -6.67 14.24 -5.84
CA GLN A 164 -7.48 15.02 -4.91
C GLN A 164 -8.62 14.17 -4.36
N ALA A 165 -8.83 14.23 -3.05
CA ALA A 165 -9.97 13.65 -2.36
C ALA A 165 -11.17 14.59 -2.33
N THR A 166 -12.34 14.00 -2.13
CA THR A 166 -13.59 14.73 -2.01
C THR A 166 -13.83 15.06 -0.55
N GLU A 167 -14.06 16.33 -0.24
CA GLU A 167 -14.56 16.76 1.07
C GLU A 167 -15.98 16.20 1.28
N LEU A 168 -16.23 15.65 2.46
CA LEU A 168 -17.54 15.12 2.84
C LEU A 168 -18.19 16.02 3.91
N PRO A 169 -19.51 16.21 3.84
CA PRO A 169 -20.23 16.78 4.98
C PRO A 169 -20.13 15.80 6.17
N GLY A 170 -19.96 16.35 7.37
CA GLY A 170 -19.95 15.56 8.59
C GLY A 170 -19.80 16.44 9.82
N ASP A 171 -20.36 15.98 10.94
CA ASP A 171 -20.24 16.69 12.21
C ASP A 171 -18.86 16.42 12.85
N PRO A 172 -18.03 17.45 13.09
CA PRO A 172 -16.74 17.30 13.74
C PRO A 172 -16.86 16.98 15.24
N SER A 173 -18.04 17.13 15.86
CA SER A 173 -18.25 16.97 17.30
C SER A 173 -17.78 15.62 17.84
N ARG A 174 -17.88 14.56 17.01
CA ARG A 174 -17.38 13.20 17.30
C ARG A 174 -15.89 13.18 17.67
N PHE A 175 -15.12 14.14 17.16
CA PHE A 175 -13.68 14.21 17.35
C PHE A 175 -13.23 15.30 18.32
N THR A 176 -14.15 16.01 19.00
CA THR A 176 -13.85 17.15 19.88
C THR A 176 -12.66 16.91 20.82
N GLU A 177 -12.70 15.86 21.64
CA GLU A 177 -11.63 15.58 22.60
C GLU A 177 -10.30 15.20 21.93
N ARG A 178 -10.35 14.51 20.79
CA ARG A 178 -9.15 14.17 20.02
C ARG A 178 -8.55 15.41 19.36
N THR A 179 -9.38 16.31 18.85
CA THR A 179 -8.97 17.62 18.32
C THR A 179 -8.29 18.45 19.40
N LYS A 180 -8.83 18.50 20.63
CA LYS A 180 -8.18 19.21 21.75
C LYS A 180 -6.77 18.68 21.99
N GLY A 181 -6.61 17.36 22.11
CA GLY A 181 -5.29 16.75 22.30
C GLY A 181 -4.33 16.99 21.12
N TYR A 182 -4.85 17.02 19.88
CA TYR A 182 -4.05 17.40 18.70
C TYR A 182 -3.56 18.85 18.79
N LEU A 183 -4.44 19.79 19.16
CA LEU A 183 -4.11 21.20 19.30
C LEU A 183 -3.19 21.47 20.49
N GLU A 184 -3.25 20.70 21.56
CA GLU A 184 -2.28 20.77 22.66
C GLU A 184 -0.86 20.41 22.18
N ARG A 185 -0.73 19.40 21.31
CA ARG A 185 0.58 18.95 20.79
C ARG A 185 1.12 19.79 19.64
N ASN A 186 0.24 20.43 18.84
CA ASN A 186 0.62 21.08 17.58
C ASN A 186 0.25 22.56 17.52
N GLY A 187 -0.45 23.10 18.52
CA GLY A 187 -1.04 24.44 18.49
C GLY A 187 -0.01 25.55 18.35
N ASP A 188 1.16 25.44 18.98
CA ASP A 188 2.26 26.41 18.81
C ASP A 188 2.71 26.48 17.35
N TYR A 189 2.99 25.32 16.75
CA TYR A 189 3.38 25.22 15.35
C TYR A 189 2.31 25.81 14.43
N LEU A 190 1.04 25.45 14.63
CA LEU A 190 -0.07 25.92 13.79
C LEU A 190 -0.33 27.42 13.93
N ARG A 191 -0.11 28.02 15.11
CA ARG A 191 -0.23 29.47 15.30
C ARG A 191 0.85 30.24 14.54
N GLU A 192 2.06 29.71 14.48
CA GLU A 192 3.19 30.35 13.82
C GLU A 192 3.21 30.11 12.31
N HIS A 193 2.89 28.89 11.86
CA HIS A 193 3.07 28.45 10.47
C HIS A 193 1.77 28.19 9.71
N GLY A 194 0.64 28.14 10.42
CA GLY A 194 -0.63 27.68 9.84
C GLY A 194 -0.67 26.17 9.59
N ILE A 195 -1.75 25.73 8.95
CA ILE A 195 -1.83 24.35 8.41
C ILE A 195 -0.82 24.27 7.26
N PRO A 196 0.08 23.28 7.25
CA PRO A 196 1.16 23.31 6.28
C PRO A 196 0.62 22.82 4.93
N THR A 197 0.08 23.67 4.07
CA THR A 197 -0.65 23.26 2.84
C THR A 197 0.24 22.96 1.64
N GLU A 198 1.56 23.14 1.75
CA GLU A 198 2.52 23.02 0.65
C GLU A 198 3.63 22.00 0.95
N GLY A 199 4.29 21.51 -0.11
CA GLY A 199 5.44 20.61 0.00
C GLY A 199 5.09 19.14 0.20
N TRP A 200 3.90 18.75 -0.25
CA TRP A 200 3.36 17.38 -0.28
C TRP A 200 3.23 16.90 -1.71
#